data_AF-A0A414TSX2-F1
#
_entry.id   AF-A0A414TSX2-F1
#
_cell.length_a   1.000
_cell.length_b   1.000
_cell.length_c   1.000
_cell.angle_alpha   90.00
_cell.angle_beta   90.00
_cell.angle_gamma   90.00
#
_symmetry.space_group_name_H-M   'P 1'
#
loop_
_entity.id
_entity.type
_entity.pdbx_description
1 polymer ?
#
loop_
_entity_poly.entity_id
_entity_poly.type
_entity_poly.pdbx_seq_one_letter_code
_entity_poly.pdbx_strand_id
1 'polypeptide(L)'
;MKTDNVLEHFAEMMISRMQKMKAGDWKMGWFTTSYGGNPVNLGGREYNGMNSFFLFLCMMDEERFKYPIFATFNQIKALGASVNKGEKSFPVLFWSIQYKDKNGNKITEDSYNGMTRSAQLDCKVQPFLKSYNVFNLSQTNLEELAPKTIQKLKDKFSLKDKNELPTDTAGMYVNEKIDDMLLYQKWLCPIRYDKYSSGAFYRVGVDDITTPLKSQFKKGNTEQEIFEDGQEYYSTLLHEMVHSTGHKSRLDRGFENEKGEKDYAREELVAELGAALIGNVLGFSSRILDNNAAYLDGWISKLKKQPKFIVSVLTDVNKAAKMVLEIVNKEKAQLLMPA
;
A
#
# COMPACT_ATOMS: atom_id res chain seq x y z
N MET A 1 7.46 -22.11 0.93
CA MET A 1 8.66 -21.46 0.37
C MET A 1 9.52 -20.93 1.52
N LYS A 2 10.86 -20.95 1.46
CA LYS A 2 11.69 -20.28 2.48
C LYS A 2 11.46 -18.77 2.40
N THR A 3 11.51 -18.06 3.53
CA THR A 3 11.18 -16.62 3.56
C THR A 3 12.09 -15.78 2.66
N ASP A 4 13.38 -16.11 2.60
CA ASP A 4 14.32 -15.38 1.73
C ASP A 4 13.90 -15.47 0.25
N ASN A 5 13.49 -16.64 -0.23
CA ASN A 5 12.99 -16.82 -1.59
C ASN A 5 11.71 -15.99 -1.87
N VAL A 6 10.86 -15.77 -0.86
CA VAL A 6 9.66 -14.93 -1.02
C VAL A 6 10.05 -13.47 -1.17
N LEU A 7 11.05 -13.01 -0.41
CA LEU A 7 11.56 -11.64 -0.50
C LEU A 7 12.29 -11.39 -1.82
N GLU A 8 13.04 -12.38 -2.32
CA GLU A 8 13.63 -12.35 -3.65
C GLU A 8 12.56 -12.26 -4.73
N HIS A 9 11.54 -13.11 -4.66
CA HIS A 9 10.42 -13.06 -5.61
C HIS A 9 9.70 -11.71 -5.60
N PHE A 10 9.46 -11.15 -4.42
CA PHE A 10 8.90 -9.81 -4.24
C PHE A 10 9.79 -8.72 -4.84
N ALA A 11 11.11 -8.79 -4.63
CA ALA A 11 12.04 -7.86 -5.24
C ALA A 11 12.04 -7.98 -6.78
N GLU A 12 12.00 -9.21 -7.31
CA GLU A 12 11.90 -9.47 -8.75
C GLU A 12 10.61 -8.90 -9.36
N MET A 13 9.47 -9.08 -8.68
CA MET A 13 8.21 -8.47 -9.09
C MET A 13 8.31 -6.94 -9.16
N MET A 14 8.89 -6.31 -8.14
CA MET A 14 9.12 -4.86 -8.11
C MET A 14 10.04 -4.41 -9.25
N ILE A 15 11.14 -5.12 -9.48
CA ILE A 15 12.09 -4.82 -10.56
C ILE A 15 11.39 -4.95 -11.92
N SER A 16 10.66 -6.04 -12.15
CA SER A 16 9.89 -6.26 -13.38
C SER A 16 8.91 -5.13 -13.62
N ARG A 17 8.19 -4.70 -12.57
CA ARG A 17 7.27 -3.56 -12.65
C ARG A 17 8.00 -2.27 -13.00
N MET A 18 9.07 -1.93 -12.29
CA MET A 18 9.89 -0.73 -12.56
C MET A 18 10.48 -0.74 -13.98
N GLN A 19 10.87 -1.91 -14.50
CA GLN A 19 11.35 -2.06 -15.87
C GLN A 19 10.25 -1.82 -16.91
N LYS A 20 9.04 -2.37 -16.70
CA LYS A 20 7.86 -2.07 -17.53
C LYS A 20 7.55 -0.57 -17.52
N MET A 21 7.63 0.07 -16.35
CA MET A 21 7.42 1.51 -16.17
C MET A 21 8.46 2.38 -16.89
N LYS A 22 9.70 1.89 -17.01
CA LYS A 22 10.78 2.58 -17.74
C LYS A 22 10.65 2.49 -19.26
N ALA A 23 9.96 1.47 -19.78
CA ALA A 23 9.76 1.33 -21.22
C ALA A 23 8.92 2.53 -21.73
N GLY A 24 9.42 3.23 -22.75
CA GLY A 24 9.14 4.64 -23.05
C GLY A 24 7.70 5.07 -23.37
N ASP A 25 6.73 4.15 -23.36
CA ASP A 25 5.30 4.46 -23.60
C ASP A 25 4.42 4.18 -22.36
N TRP A 26 5.02 3.82 -21.22
CA TRP A 26 4.27 3.48 -20.02
C TRP A 26 3.74 4.73 -19.31
N LYS A 27 2.44 5.02 -19.49
CA LYS A 27 1.77 6.19 -18.89
C LYS A 27 1.06 5.92 -17.56
N MET A 28 0.95 4.66 -17.11
CA MET A 28 0.15 4.27 -15.95
C MET A 28 0.98 4.26 -14.66
N GLY A 29 0.40 4.48 -13.47
CA GLY A 29 1.14 4.39 -12.20
C GLY A 29 1.55 2.97 -11.79
N TRP A 30 1.90 2.78 -10.51
CA TRP A 30 2.18 1.46 -9.93
C TRP A 30 1.02 0.48 -10.09
N PHE A 31 -0.22 0.98 -10.04
CA PHE A 31 -1.45 0.23 -10.28
C PHE A 31 -2.20 0.76 -11.50
N THR A 32 -2.83 -0.12 -12.29
CA THR A 32 -3.63 0.26 -13.48
C THR A 32 -5.13 0.14 -13.23
N THR A 33 -5.49 -0.64 -12.21
CA THR A 33 -6.85 -0.91 -11.77
C THR A 33 -6.93 -0.58 -10.30
N SER A 34 -7.98 0.12 -9.91
CA SER A 34 -8.34 0.32 -8.52
C SER A 34 -9.43 -0.67 -8.13
N TYR A 35 -9.29 -1.28 -6.96
CA TYR A 35 -10.26 -2.24 -6.45
C TYR A 35 -11.18 -1.65 -5.38
N GLY A 36 -11.00 -0.37 -5.03
CA GLY A 36 -11.87 0.34 -4.08
C GLY A 36 -11.79 -0.20 -2.64
N GLY A 37 -10.62 -0.71 -2.23
CA GLY A 37 -10.36 -1.25 -0.91
C GLY A 37 -9.18 -2.22 -0.89
N ASN A 38 -8.60 -2.48 0.30
CA ASN A 38 -7.49 -3.42 0.46
C ASN A 38 -7.89 -4.87 0.14
N PRO A 39 -6.95 -5.74 -0.28
CA PRO A 39 -7.23 -7.16 -0.41
C PRO A 39 -7.67 -7.74 0.93
N VAL A 40 -8.57 -8.72 0.91
CA VAL A 40 -9.11 -9.34 2.13
C VAL A 40 -8.92 -10.84 2.12
N ASN A 41 -8.79 -11.43 3.31
CA ASN A 41 -8.90 -12.88 3.46
C ASN A 41 -10.38 -13.33 3.56
N LEU A 42 -10.63 -14.65 3.57
CA LEU A 42 -12.00 -15.19 3.72
C LEU A 42 -12.71 -14.81 5.03
N GLY A 43 -11.97 -14.44 6.07
CA GLY A 43 -12.55 -13.89 7.31
C GLY A 43 -12.91 -12.41 7.18
N GLY A 44 -12.65 -11.78 6.03
CA GLY A 44 -12.89 -10.37 5.77
C GLY A 44 -11.86 -9.43 6.39
N ARG A 45 -10.74 -9.95 6.92
CA ARG A 45 -9.63 -9.14 7.42
C ARG A 45 -8.78 -8.66 6.25
N GLU A 46 -8.46 -7.37 6.24
CA GLU A 46 -7.62 -6.76 5.23
C GLU A 46 -6.15 -7.21 5.35
N TYR A 47 -5.55 -7.50 4.20
CA TYR A 47 -4.10 -7.48 4.04
C TYR A 47 -3.65 -6.03 4.03
N ASN A 48 -2.47 -5.77 4.62
CA ASN A 48 -1.92 -4.44 4.76
C ASN A 48 -0.47 -4.41 4.27
N GLY A 49 0.02 -3.20 3.98
CA GLY A 49 1.41 -2.93 3.64
C GLY A 49 1.91 -3.77 2.48
N MET A 50 3.04 -4.44 2.71
CA MET A 50 3.69 -5.33 1.75
C MET A 50 2.72 -6.31 1.08
N ASN A 51 1.88 -6.99 1.87
CA ASN A 51 0.97 -7.99 1.31
C ASN A 51 -0.11 -7.34 0.43
N SER A 52 -0.64 -6.18 0.83
CA SER A 52 -1.64 -5.46 0.02
C SER A 52 -1.03 -5.07 -1.33
N PHE A 53 0.14 -4.43 -1.30
CA PHE A 53 0.86 -4.00 -2.49
C PHE A 53 1.18 -5.16 -3.44
N PHE A 54 1.74 -6.26 -2.91
CA PHE A 54 2.11 -7.41 -3.74
C PHE A 54 0.90 -8.15 -4.31
N LEU A 55 -0.17 -8.32 -3.52
CA LEU A 55 -1.38 -8.96 -4.02
C LEU A 55 -2.01 -8.14 -5.15
N PHE A 56 -2.04 -6.81 -5.04
CA PHE A 56 -2.47 -5.96 -6.15
C PHE A 56 -1.59 -6.10 -7.38
N LEU A 57 -0.25 -6.08 -7.22
CA LEU A 57 0.65 -6.31 -8.35
C LEU A 57 0.41 -7.67 -9.02
N CYS A 58 0.26 -8.73 -8.23
CA CYS A 58 -0.07 -10.06 -8.76
C CYS A 58 -1.39 -10.07 -9.54
N MET A 59 -2.39 -9.32 -9.09
CA MET A 59 -3.68 -9.25 -9.77
C MET A 59 -3.62 -8.53 -11.11
N MET A 60 -2.70 -7.59 -11.27
CA MET A 60 -2.59 -6.84 -12.51
C MET A 60 -2.04 -7.66 -13.68
N ASP A 61 -1.28 -8.71 -13.41
CA ASP A 61 -0.82 -9.64 -14.44
C ASP A 61 -1.92 -10.66 -14.85
N GLU A 62 -3.11 -10.60 -14.23
CA GLU A 62 -4.21 -11.57 -14.39
C GLU A 62 -5.57 -10.87 -14.52
N GLU A 63 -5.98 -10.52 -15.75
CA GLU A 63 -7.23 -9.78 -16.03
C GLU A 63 -8.50 -10.43 -15.44
N ARG A 64 -8.47 -11.74 -15.19
CA ARG A 64 -9.57 -12.50 -14.58
C ARG A 64 -9.76 -12.25 -13.08
N PHE A 65 -8.83 -11.58 -12.40
CA PHE A 65 -8.90 -11.30 -10.96
C PHE A 65 -9.68 -10.01 -10.71
N LYS A 66 -11.00 -10.15 -10.62
CA LYS A 66 -11.92 -9.02 -10.41
C LYS A 66 -11.99 -8.53 -8.97
N TYR A 67 -11.90 -9.45 -8.00
CA TYR A 67 -12.03 -9.13 -6.58
C TYR A 67 -10.74 -9.48 -5.84
N PRO A 68 -10.21 -8.59 -4.98
CA PRO A 68 -8.99 -8.85 -4.23
C PRO A 68 -9.29 -9.69 -2.98
N ILE A 69 -10.00 -10.81 -3.17
CA ILE A 69 -10.37 -11.76 -2.12
C ILE A 69 -9.45 -12.97 -2.23
N PHE A 70 -8.75 -13.30 -1.14
CA PHE A 70 -7.74 -14.35 -1.10
C PHE A 70 -7.98 -15.37 0.00
N ALA A 71 -7.61 -16.62 -0.26
CA ALA A 71 -7.80 -17.73 0.66
C ALA A 71 -6.58 -18.66 0.67
N THR A 72 -6.21 -19.17 1.85
CA THR A 72 -5.23 -20.26 1.93
C THR A 72 -5.88 -21.57 1.48
N PHE A 73 -5.06 -22.52 1.01
CA PHE A 73 -5.53 -23.86 0.62
C PHE A 73 -6.36 -24.53 1.72
N ASN A 74 -5.94 -24.40 2.98
CA ASN A 74 -6.64 -25.01 4.11
C ASN A 74 -8.00 -24.35 4.37
N GLN A 75 -8.12 -23.04 4.18
CA GLN A 75 -9.43 -22.36 4.31
C GLN A 75 -10.38 -22.77 3.17
N ILE A 76 -9.86 -22.91 1.95
CA ILE A 76 -10.63 -23.39 0.79
C ILE A 76 -11.17 -24.80 1.07
N LYS A 77 -10.29 -25.72 1.48
CA LYS A 77 -10.65 -27.10 1.82
C LYS A 77 -11.64 -27.20 2.98
N ALA A 78 -11.51 -26.35 4.00
CA ALA A 78 -12.42 -26.32 5.14
C ALA A 78 -13.86 -25.97 4.76
N LEU A 79 -14.06 -25.28 3.64
CA LEU A 79 -15.37 -24.96 3.07
C LEU A 79 -15.85 -25.99 2.03
N GLY A 80 -15.15 -27.13 1.88
CA GLY A 80 -15.48 -28.15 0.87
C GLY A 80 -15.15 -27.75 -0.57
N ALA A 81 -14.53 -26.58 -0.76
CA ALA A 81 -14.12 -26.07 -2.06
C ALA A 81 -12.72 -26.59 -2.44
N SER A 82 -12.32 -26.33 -3.67
CA SER A 82 -11.03 -26.69 -4.26
C SER A 82 -10.42 -25.54 -5.06
N VAL A 83 -9.09 -25.57 -5.16
CA VAL A 83 -8.34 -24.77 -6.11
C VAL A 83 -8.45 -25.41 -7.49
N ASN A 84 -8.63 -24.61 -8.54
CA ASN A 84 -8.72 -25.10 -9.91
C ASN A 84 -7.39 -25.76 -10.33
N LYS A 85 -7.47 -26.79 -11.18
CA LYS A 85 -6.29 -27.57 -11.58
C LYS A 85 -5.28 -26.68 -12.30
N GLY A 86 -4.03 -26.69 -11.82
CA GLY A 86 -2.91 -25.96 -12.44
C GLY A 86 -2.68 -24.55 -11.90
N GLU A 87 -3.54 -24.05 -11.02
CA GLU A 87 -3.39 -22.71 -10.41
C GLU A 87 -2.18 -22.61 -9.49
N LYS A 88 -1.52 -21.45 -9.51
CA LYS A 88 -0.36 -21.13 -8.67
C LYS A 88 -0.78 -20.16 -7.56
N SER A 89 -0.30 -20.41 -6.35
CA SER A 89 -0.54 -19.53 -5.21
C SER A 89 0.36 -18.30 -5.21
N PHE A 90 -0.09 -17.23 -4.58
CA PHE A 90 0.69 -16.04 -4.24
C PHE A 90 1.21 -16.11 -2.81
N PRO A 91 2.48 -15.80 -2.55
CA PRO A 91 3.00 -15.78 -1.20
C PRO A 91 2.64 -14.46 -0.50
N VAL A 92 2.39 -14.54 0.81
CA VAL A 92 2.20 -13.40 1.73
C VAL A 92 3.06 -13.60 2.97
N LEU A 93 3.54 -12.50 3.57
CA LEU A 93 4.45 -12.52 4.72
C LEU A 93 3.81 -11.90 5.97
N PHE A 94 4.03 -12.54 7.12
CA PHE A 94 3.55 -12.07 8.42
C PHE A 94 4.68 -12.18 9.45
N TRP A 95 4.79 -11.16 10.31
CA TRP A 95 5.62 -11.27 11.51
C TRP A 95 5.02 -12.29 12.46
N SER A 96 5.87 -13.17 12.97
CA SER A 96 5.53 -14.16 13.99
C SER A 96 6.67 -14.24 14.99
N ILE A 97 6.36 -14.71 16.20
CA ILE A 97 7.34 -14.87 17.26
C ILE A 97 7.68 -16.35 17.37
N GLN A 98 8.97 -16.66 17.38
CA GLN A 98 9.47 -17.99 17.68
C GLN A 98 10.03 -17.99 19.09
N TYR A 99 9.47 -18.87 19.93
CA TYR A 99 9.93 -19.11 21.28
C TYR A 99 10.84 -20.33 21.29
N LYS A 100 12.00 -20.24 21.95
CA LYS A 100 12.88 -21.36 22.21
C LYS A 100 13.19 -21.46 23.70
N ASP A 101 13.23 -22.67 24.23
CA ASP A 101 13.65 -22.94 25.61
C ASP A 101 15.16 -22.68 25.79
N LYS A 102 15.64 -22.83 27.04
CA LYS A 102 17.05 -22.70 27.41
C LYS A 102 18.01 -23.63 26.65
N ASN A 103 17.50 -24.73 26.11
CA ASN A 103 18.26 -25.71 25.34
C ASN A 103 18.18 -25.43 23.82
N GLY A 104 17.45 -24.40 23.40
CA GLY A 104 17.27 -24.02 22.01
C GLY A 104 16.14 -24.75 21.28
N ASN A 105 15.35 -25.58 21.96
CA ASN A 105 14.21 -26.28 21.37
C ASN A 105 13.03 -25.33 21.18
N LYS A 106 12.30 -25.46 20.06
CA LYS A 106 11.11 -24.64 19.82
C LYS A 106 10.01 -25.01 20.81
N ILE A 107 9.41 -24.00 21.42
CA ILE A 107 8.24 -24.13 22.30
C ILE A 107 7.08 -23.31 21.76
N THR A 108 5.85 -23.61 22.19
CA THR A 108 4.67 -22.82 21.84
C THR A 108 4.61 -21.52 22.65
N GLU A 109 3.86 -20.55 22.16
CA GLU A 109 3.56 -19.32 22.89
C GLU A 109 2.88 -19.62 24.23
N ASP A 110 1.90 -20.53 24.23
CA ASP A 110 1.21 -20.95 25.46
C ASP A 110 2.18 -21.58 26.47
N SER A 111 3.11 -22.41 25.99
CA SER A 111 4.14 -23.00 26.85
C SER A 111 5.07 -21.94 27.43
N TYR A 112 5.46 -20.93 26.66
CA TYR A 112 6.27 -19.81 27.14
C TYR A 112 5.48 -18.94 28.15
N ASN A 113 4.24 -18.59 27.85
CA ASN A 113 3.39 -17.76 28.71
C ASN A 113 3.03 -18.46 30.03
N GLY A 114 2.99 -19.80 30.04
CA GLY A 114 2.77 -20.60 31.24
C GLY A 114 4.00 -20.77 32.15
N MET A 115 5.18 -20.30 31.75
CA MET A 115 6.41 -20.39 32.55
C MET A 115 6.48 -19.30 33.63
N THR A 116 7.26 -19.56 34.68
CA THR A 116 7.62 -18.50 35.64
C THR A 116 8.48 -17.43 34.96
N ARG A 117 8.44 -16.20 35.47
CA ARG A 117 9.25 -15.09 34.91
C ARG A 117 10.75 -15.41 34.86
N SER A 118 11.26 -16.16 35.84
CA SER A 118 12.66 -16.63 35.83
C SER A 118 12.95 -17.59 34.67
N ALA A 119 12.05 -18.54 34.39
CA ALA A 119 12.23 -19.49 33.29
C ALA A 119 12.03 -18.84 31.91
N GLN A 120 11.20 -17.80 31.81
CA GLN A 120 11.06 -17.00 30.58
C GLN A 120 12.34 -16.24 30.24
N LEU A 121 13.11 -15.76 31.23
CA LEU A 121 14.39 -15.08 31.00
C LEU A 121 15.44 -16.00 30.36
N ASP A 122 15.35 -17.30 30.62
CA ASP A 122 16.22 -18.31 29.99
C ASP A 122 15.75 -18.71 28.57
N CYS A 123 14.56 -18.26 28.15
CA CYS A 123 14.04 -18.54 26.83
C CYS A 123 14.50 -17.50 25.81
N LYS A 124 14.65 -17.93 24.56
CA LYS A 124 14.94 -17.05 23.43
C LYS A 124 13.66 -16.73 22.67
N VAL A 125 13.27 -15.45 22.68
CA VAL A 125 12.12 -14.92 21.92
C VAL A 125 12.64 -14.20 20.68
N GLN A 126 12.35 -14.72 19.49
CA GLN A 126 12.88 -14.17 18.25
C GLN A 126 11.75 -13.88 17.25
N PRO A 127 11.61 -12.63 16.78
CA PRO A 127 10.72 -12.33 15.67
C PRO A 127 11.27 -12.94 14.39
N PHE A 128 10.38 -13.44 13.54
CA PHE A 128 10.70 -13.92 12.20
C PHE A 128 9.54 -13.67 11.24
N LEU A 129 9.85 -13.64 9.95
CA LEU A 129 8.84 -13.55 8.90
C LEU A 129 8.40 -14.96 8.51
N LYS A 130 7.10 -15.22 8.66
CA LYS A 130 6.44 -16.44 8.23
C LYS A 130 5.71 -16.18 6.92
N SER A 131 5.86 -17.12 5.97
CA SER A 131 5.15 -17.07 4.70
C SER A 131 3.92 -17.97 4.70
N TYR A 132 2.85 -17.51 4.06
CA TYR A 132 1.69 -18.31 3.69
C TYR A 132 1.44 -18.18 2.19
N ASN A 133 0.87 -19.24 1.61
CA ASN A 133 0.45 -19.26 0.21
C ASN A 133 -1.07 -19.06 0.15
N VAL A 134 -1.51 -18.09 -0.64
CA VAL A 134 -2.92 -17.74 -0.84
C VAL A 134 -3.29 -17.81 -2.31
N PHE A 135 -4.55 -18.07 -2.58
CA PHE A 135 -5.15 -18.12 -3.92
C PHE A 135 -6.21 -17.03 -4.01
N ASN A 136 -6.26 -16.34 -5.13
CA ASN A 136 -7.36 -15.42 -5.44
C ASN A 136 -8.67 -16.21 -5.61
N LEU A 137 -9.80 -15.57 -5.32
CA LEU A 137 -11.13 -16.13 -5.52
C LEU A 137 -11.33 -16.78 -6.90
N SER A 138 -10.89 -16.12 -7.97
CA SER A 138 -11.01 -16.61 -9.36
C SER A 138 -10.19 -17.88 -9.66
N GLN A 139 -9.33 -18.32 -8.75
CA GLN A 139 -8.54 -19.55 -8.85
C GLN A 139 -9.22 -20.75 -8.20
N THR A 140 -10.46 -20.59 -7.73
CA THR A 140 -11.16 -21.57 -6.90
C THR A 140 -12.63 -21.69 -7.34
N ASN A 141 -13.31 -22.74 -6.88
CA ASN A 141 -14.76 -22.86 -6.97
C ASN A 141 -15.49 -22.37 -5.69
N LEU A 142 -14.87 -21.50 -4.89
CA LEU A 142 -15.48 -20.99 -3.65
C LEU A 142 -16.82 -20.27 -3.88
N GLU A 143 -17.02 -19.64 -5.04
CA GLU A 143 -18.29 -18.97 -5.36
C GLU A 143 -19.46 -19.96 -5.42
N GLU A 144 -19.22 -21.17 -5.92
CA GLU A 144 -20.23 -22.21 -6.05
C GLU A 144 -20.57 -22.83 -4.69
N LEU A 145 -19.55 -23.05 -3.85
CA LEU A 145 -19.69 -23.80 -2.59
C LEU A 145 -19.99 -22.89 -1.38
N ALA A 146 -19.61 -21.62 -1.43
CA ALA A 146 -19.82 -20.65 -0.34
C ALA A 146 -20.41 -19.30 -0.83
N PRO A 147 -21.49 -19.30 -1.64
CA PRO A 147 -21.96 -18.10 -2.35
C PRO A 147 -22.31 -16.93 -1.41
N LYS A 148 -22.96 -17.20 -0.27
CA LYS A 148 -23.33 -16.16 0.70
C LYS A 148 -22.11 -15.48 1.34
N THR A 149 -21.10 -16.28 1.71
CA THR A 149 -19.85 -15.77 2.30
C THR A 149 -19.10 -14.92 1.30
N ILE A 150 -18.98 -15.40 0.05
CA ILE A 150 -18.28 -14.67 -1.00
C ILE A 150 -19.02 -13.39 -1.38
N GLN A 151 -20.34 -13.43 -1.52
CA GLN A 151 -21.11 -12.23 -1.85
C GLN A 151 -20.90 -11.14 -0.79
N LYS A 152 -20.99 -11.49 0.50
CA LYS A 152 -20.72 -10.54 1.59
C LYS A 152 -19.32 -9.92 1.54
N LEU A 153 -18.32 -10.64 1.02
CA LEU A 153 -16.98 -10.10 0.81
C LEU A 153 -16.91 -9.20 -0.42
N LYS A 154 -17.57 -9.59 -1.52
CA LYS A 154 -17.66 -8.78 -2.74
C LYS A 154 -18.32 -7.43 -2.47
N ASP A 155 -19.36 -7.39 -1.64
CA ASP A 155 -20.09 -6.18 -1.27
C ASP A 155 -19.20 -5.13 -0.54
N LYS A 156 -18.03 -5.53 -0.03
CA LYS A 156 -17.04 -4.60 0.54
C LYS A 156 -16.29 -3.78 -0.50
N PHE A 157 -16.28 -4.25 -1.75
CA PHE A 157 -15.53 -3.63 -2.83
C PHE A 157 -16.50 -2.87 -3.73
N SER A 158 -16.28 -1.57 -3.83
CA SER A 158 -16.94 -0.75 -4.84
C SER A 158 -16.08 -0.75 -6.09
N LEU A 159 -16.24 -1.77 -6.93
CA LEU A 159 -15.69 -1.77 -8.29
C LEU A 159 -16.49 -0.77 -9.14
N LYS A 160 -16.27 0.53 -8.91
CA LYS A 160 -16.85 1.57 -9.75
C LYS A 160 -16.16 1.54 -11.10
N ASP A 161 -16.95 1.63 -12.17
CA ASP A 161 -16.37 1.92 -13.47
C ASP A 161 -15.66 3.27 -13.40
N LYS A 162 -14.56 3.45 -14.14
CA LYS A 162 -13.88 4.76 -14.21
C LYS A 162 -14.86 5.87 -14.64
N ASN A 163 -15.84 5.51 -15.46
CA ASN A 163 -16.90 6.41 -15.93
C ASN A 163 -17.91 6.81 -14.83
N GLU A 164 -17.88 6.17 -13.66
CA GLU A 164 -18.75 6.45 -12.50
C GLU A 164 -18.02 7.20 -11.38
N LEU A 165 -16.73 7.50 -11.56
CA LEU A 165 -15.97 8.29 -10.61
C LEU A 165 -16.33 9.77 -10.72
N PRO A 166 -16.46 10.49 -9.59
CA PRO A 166 -16.93 11.86 -9.61
C PRO A 166 -15.90 12.80 -10.24
N THR A 167 -16.39 13.83 -10.92
CA THR A 167 -15.60 14.90 -11.51
C THR A 167 -16.06 16.27 -11.02
N ASP A 168 -15.15 17.23 -11.03
CA ASP A 168 -15.51 18.63 -10.81
C ASP A 168 -16.04 19.28 -12.09
N THR A 169 -16.40 20.56 -12.00
CA THR A 169 -16.93 21.33 -13.14
C THR A 169 -15.97 21.46 -14.31
N ALA A 170 -14.68 21.18 -14.13
CA ALA A 170 -13.68 21.18 -15.18
C ALA A 170 -13.45 19.79 -15.79
N GLY A 171 -14.14 18.76 -15.30
CA GLY A 171 -14.01 17.36 -15.73
C GLY A 171 -12.90 16.59 -15.01
N MET A 172 -12.22 17.19 -14.02
CA MET A 172 -11.11 16.53 -13.32
C MET A 172 -11.65 15.62 -12.22
N TYR A 173 -11.02 14.45 -12.01
CA TYR A 173 -11.39 13.53 -10.93
C TYR A 173 -11.49 14.22 -9.56
N VAL A 174 -12.45 13.81 -8.74
CA VAL A 174 -12.70 14.32 -7.39
C VAL A 174 -12.55 13.20 -6.36
N ASN A 175 -11.92 13.52 -5.22
CA ASN A 175 -11.91 12.65 -4.05
C ASN A 175 -12.45 13.42 -2.84
N GLU A 176 -13.74 13.26 -2.57
CA GLU A 176 -14.46 14.01 -1.53
C GLU A 176 -13.81 13.89 -0.15
N LYS A 177 -13.24 12.72 0.20
CA LYS A 177 -12.57 12.52 1.49
C LYS A 177 -11.30 13.34 1.62
N ILE A 178 -10.51 13.42 0.55
CA ILE A 178 -9.29 14.25 0.53
C ILE A 178 -9.70 15.74 0.50
N ASP A 179 -10.70 16.11 -0.29
CA ASP A 179 -11.18 17.50 -0.38
C ASP A 179 -11.71 17.99 0.98
N ASP A 180 -12.47 17.17 1.70
CA ASP A 180 -12.90 17.46 3.07
C ASP A 180 -11.70 17.65 4.01
N MET A 181 -10.71 16.77 3.91
CA MET A 181 -9.49 16.87 4.73
C MET A 181 -8.73 18.17 4.46
N LEU A 182 -8.64 18.60 3.20
CA LEU A 182 -8.03 19.87 2.80
C LEU A 182 -8.83 21.10 3.28
N LEU A 183 -10.15 21.10 3.05
CA LEU A 183 -11.05 22.20 3.38
C LEU A 183 -11.01 22.53 4.87
N TYR A 184 -11.01 21.49 5.71
CA TYR A 184 -10.97 21.63 7.16
C TYR A 184 -9.55 21.58 7.73
N GLN A 185 -8.50 21.54 6.89
CA GLN A 185 -7.09 21.44 7.29
C GLN A 185 -6.86 20.35 8.36
N LYS A 186 -7.46 19.17 8.16
CA LYS A 186 -7.41 18.07 9.16
C LYS A 186 -6.07 17.34 9.18
N TRP A 187 -5.18 17.62 8.23
CA TRP A 187 -3.88 16.96 8.17
C TRP A 187 -2.99 17.35 9.35
N LEU A 188 -1.95 16.54 9.59
CA LEU A 188 -1.03 16.69 10.72
C LEU A 188 -0.14 17.93 10.63
N CYS A 189 -0.03 18.52 9.45
CA CYS A 189 0.64 19.78 9.21
C CYS A 189 -0.16 20.64 8.22
N PRO A 190 0.07 21.97 8.17
CA PRO A 190 -0.64 22.85 7.24
C PRO A 190 -0.40 22.44 5.78
N ILE A 191 -1.46 22.46 4.97
CA ILE A 191 -1.39 22.21 3.53
C ILE A 191 -1.82 23.48 2.80
N ARG A 192 -0.90 24.07 2.06
CA ARG A 192 -1.14 25.23 1.19
C ARG A 192 -1.47 24.73 -0.21
N TYR A 193 -2.76 24.73 -0.58
CA TYR A 193 -3.25 24.20 -1.85
C TYR A 193 -4.08 25.21 -2.66
N ASP A 194 -4.25 26.44 -2.12
CA ASP A 194 -5.17 27.47 -2.60
C ASP A 194 -4.46 28.61 -3.37
N LYS A 195 -3.15 28.49 -3.60
CA LYS A 195 -2.33 29.48 -4.31
C LYS A 195 -1.50 28.83 -5.39
N TYR A 196 -1.16 29.64 -6.39
CA TYR A 196 -0.21 29.23 -7.42
C TYR A 196 1.13 28.83 -6.79
N SER A 197 1.64 27.67 -7.19
CA SER A 197 2.98 27.19 -6.85
C SER A 197 3.67 26.60 -8.07
N SER A 198 5.00 26.70 -8.16
CA SER A 198 5.79 26.08 -9.22
C SER A 198 5.93 24.56 -9.07
N GLY A 199 5.56 24.01 -7.92
CA GLY A 199 5.66 22.57 -7.64
C GLY A 199 5.01 22.20 -6.30
N ALA A 200 4.91 20.89 -6.07
CA ALA A 200 4.56 20.33 -4.78
C ALA A 200 5.83 19.99 -3.99
N PHE A 201 5.79 20.19 -2.68
CA PHE A 201 6.89 19.81 -1.79
C PHE A 201 6.45 19.84 -0.33
N TYR A 202 7.01 18.93 0.47
CA TYR A 202 7.02 18.97 1.92
C TYR A 202 8.28 19.69 2.43
N ARG A 203 8.11 20.69 3.30
CA ARG A 203 9.23 21.40 3.94
C ARG A 203 9.42 20.91 5.36
N VAL A 204 10.42 20.04 5.54
CA VAL A 204 10.82 19.48 6.83
C VAL A 204 11.01 20.54 7.91
N GLY A 205 11.80 21.59 7.64
CA GLY A 205 12.22 22.55 8.67
C GLY A 205 11.10 23.41 9.27
N VAL A 206 10.00 23.62 8.53
CA VAL A 206 8.82 24.39 8.99
C VAL A 206 7.58 23.53 9.16
N ASP A 207 7.72 22.23 8.88
CA ASP A 207 6.66 21.24 8.90
C ASP A 207 5.38 21.68 8.18
N ASP A 208 5.45 21.90 6.87
CA ASP A 208 4.26 22.17 6.06
C ASP A 208 4.37 21.65 4.62
N ILE A 209 3.21 21.48 3.98
CA ILE A 209 3.09 21.03 2.58
C ILE A 209 2.63 22.21 1.73
N THR A 210 3.21 22.35 0.55
CA THR A 210 2.70 23.21 -0.52
C THR A 210 2.37 22.36 -1.74
N THR A 211 1.23 22.60 -2.37
CA THR A 211 0.84 21.96 -3.63
C THR A 211 0.42 23.04 -4.64
N PRO A 212 0.64 22.84 -5.95
CA PRO A 212 0.01 23.67 -6.97
C PRO A 212 -1.52 23.58 -6.87
N LEU A 213 -2.22 24.58 -7.40
CA LEU A 213 -3.67 24.53 -7.56
C LEU A 213 -4.05 23.30 -8.38
N LYS A 214 -5.19 22.67 -8.07
CA LYS A 214 -5.73 21.56 -8.87
C LYS A 214 -5.86 21.92 -10.35
N SER A 215 -6.23 23.16 -10.67
CA SER A 215 -6.30 23.67 -12.04
C SER A 215 -4.95 23.73 -12.77
N GLN A 216 -3.82 23.81 -12.06
CA GLN A 216 -2.49 23.77 -12.68
C GLN A 216 -2.11 22.37 -13.19
N PHE A 217 -2.80 21.33 -12.73
CA PHE A 217 -2.62 19.96 -13.24
C PHE A 217 -3.38 19.71 -14.54
N LYS A 218 -4.39 20.53 -14.85
CA LYS A 218 -5.23 20.37 -16.06
C LYS A 218 -4.44 20.69 -17.33
N LYS A 219 -3.78 19.68 -17.90
CA LYS A 219 -2.94 19.75 -19.10
C LYS A 219 -3.50 18.92 -20.25
N GLY A 220 -4.40 17.98 -19.96
CA GLY A 220 -5.05 17.10 -20.91
C GLY A 220 -5.97 17.84 -21.89
N ASN A 221 -6.10 17.29 -23.10
CA ASN A 221 -6.95 17.83 -24.16
C ASN A 221 -8.20 16.97 -24.42
N THR A 222 -8.28 15.78 -23.83
CA THR A 222 -9.43 14.89 -23.88
C THR A 222 -10.08 14.76 -22.50
N GLU A 223 -11.35 14.34 -22.46
CA GLU A 223 -12.07 14.11 -21.19
C GLU A 223 -11.33 13.11 -20.29
N GLN A 224 -10.79 12.04 -20.88
CA GLN A 224 -10.01 11.03 -20.15
C GLN A 224 -8.72 11.60 -19.58
N GLU A 225 -7.97 12.40 -20.35
CA GLU A 225 -6.73 13.00 -19.86
C GLU A 225 -6.99 14.02 -18.75
N ILE A 226 -8.05 14.85 -18.89
CA ILE A 226 -8.46 15.83 -17.88
C ILE A 226 -8.90 15.13 -16.59
N PHE A 227 -9.62 14.01 -16.71
CA PHE A 227 -9.98 13.18 -15.57
C PHE A 227 -8.73 12.69 -14.82
N GLU A 228 -7.75 12.15 -15.55
CA GLU A 228 -6.47 11.65 -15.04
C GLU A 228 -5.60 12.75 -14.42
N ASP A 229 -5.64 13.98 -14.95
CA ASP A 229 -4.97 15.14 -14.36
C ASP A 229 -5.48 15.39 -12.92
N GLY A 230 -6.76 15.16 -12.66
CA GLY A 230 -7.33 15.21 -11.31
C GLY A 230 -6.76 14.11 -10.39
N GLN A 231 -6.55 12.91 -10.91
CA GLN A 231 -5.90 11.82 -10.16
C GLN A 231 -4.43 12.13 -9.86
N GLU A 232 -3.76 12.81 -10.80
CA GLU A 232 -2.37 13.26 -10.67
C GLU A 232 -2.22 14.31 -9.54
N TYR A 233 -3.15 15.26 -9.44
CA TYR A 233 -3.21 16.22 -8.33
C TYR A 233 -3.25 15.51 -6.97
N TYR A 234 -4.19 14.59 -6.78
CA TYR A 234 -4.33 13.88 -5.49
C TYR A 234 -3.13 12.99 -5.19
N SER A 235 -2.58 12.31 -6.20
CA SER A 235 -1.41 11.46 -6.01
C SER A 235 -0.18 12.26 -5.60
N THR A 236 0.04 13.42 -6.23
CA THR A 236 1.10 14.36 -5.88
C THR A 236 0.94 14.88 -4.45
N LEU A 237 -0.28 15.26 -4.06
CA LEU A 237 -0.57 15.65 -2.67
C LEU A 237 -0.29 14.50 -1.69
N LEU A 238 -0.73 13.28 -1.99
CA LEU A 238 -0.51 12.11 -1.15
C LEU A 238 0.99 11.79 -0.99
N HIS A 239 1.80 11.99 -2.04
CA HIS A 239 3.24 11.85 -1.99
C HIS A 239 3.85 12.78 -0.92
N GLU A 240 3.51 14.08 -0.97
CA GLU A 240 3.99 15.04 0.04
C GLU A 240 3.44 14.76 1.44
N MET A 241 2.20 14.28 1.54
CA MET A 241 1.63 13.83 2.81
C MET A 241 2.44 12.66 3.38
N VAL A 242 2.83 11.69 2.55
CA VAL A 242 3.66 10.57 3.00
C VAL A 242 5.04 11.07 3.46
N HIS A 243 5.69 11.97 2.73
CA HIS A 243 6.92 12.62 3.21
C HIS A 243 6.73 13.24 4.59
N SER A 244 5.67 14.02 4.76
CA SER A 244 5.39 14.66 6.04
C SER A 244 5.31 13.64 7.17
N THR A 245 4.73 12.45 6.98
CA THR A 245 4.64 11.45 8.06
C THR A 245 5.99 11.03 8.64
N GLY A 246 7.10 11.19 7.91
CA GLY A 246 8.43 10.79 8.38
C GLY A 246 9.13 11.84 9.25
N HIS A 247 8.50 12.99 9.50
CA HIS A 247 9.03 14.03 10.39
C HIS A 247 9.33 13.48 11.79
N LYS A 248 10.29 14.10 12.48
CA LYS A 248 10.74 13.67 13.83
C LYS A 248 9.64 13.58 14.89
N SER A 249 8.56 14.36 14.76
CA SER A 249 7.42 14.32 15.69
C SER A 249 6.39 13.22 15.35
N ARG A 250 6.61 12.47 14.28
CA ARG A 250 5.67 11.46 13.74
C ARG A 250 6.33 10.09 13.66
N LEU A 251 6.70 9.62 12.46
CA LEU A 251 7.32 8.30 12.27
C LEU A 251 8.83 8.32 12.37
N ASP A 252 9.44 9.51 12.44
CA ASP A 252 10.89 9.73 12.59
C ASP A 252 11.73 8.80 11.71
N ARG A 253 11.63 9.01 10.39
CA ARG A 253 12.36 8.19 9.40
C ARG A 253 13.81 8.65 9.20
N GLY A 254 14.27 9.65 9.95
CA GLY A 254 15.67 10.08 9.98
C GLY A 254 16.17 10.82 8.74
N PHE A 255 15.32 11.12 7.75
CA PHE A 255 15.74 11.80 6.52
C PHE A 255 16.01 13.31 6.71
N GLU A 256 15.70 13.86 7.89
CA GLU A 256 15.96 15.27 8.24
C GLU A 256 17.42 15.54 8.63
N ASN A 257 18.12 14.51 9.12
CA ASN A 257 19.34 14.69 9.91
C ASN A 257 20.65 14.47 9.14
N GLU A 258 20.63 14.03 7.88
CA GLU A 258 21.85 13.59 7.19
C GLU A 258 21.98 14.07 5.73
N LYS A 259 23.16 14.60 5.40
CA LYS A 259 23.53 15.22 4.11
C LYS A 259 23.83 14.18 3.00
N GLY A 260 22.93 13.23 2.74
CA GLY A 260 23.19 12.12 1.81
C GLY A 260 22.11 11.84 0.77
N GLU A 261 22.50 11.69 -0.51
CA GLU A 261 21.62 11.29 -1.62
C GLU A 261 20.96 9.91 -1.42
N LYS A 262 21.58 9.01 -0.64
CA LYS A 262 21.13 7.61 -0.49
C LYS A 262 19.89 7.45 0.38
N ASP A 263 19.74 8.26 1.41
CA ASP A 263 18.58 8.22 2.30
C ASP A 263 17.41 9.00 1.69
N TYR A 264 17.71 10.05 0.93
CA TYR A 264 16.75 10.73 0.09
C TYR A 264 16.11 9.76 -0.92
N ALA A 265 16.89 8.99 -1.68
CA ALA A 265 16.34 8.02 -2.63
C ALA A 265 15.50 6.90 -1.98
N ARG A 266 15.75 6.56 -0.71
CA ARG A 266 14.91 5.63 0.06
C ARG A 266 13.59 6.28 0.43
N GLU A 267 13.64 7.52 0.92
CA GLU A 267 12.47 8.28 1.36
C GLU A 267 11.52 8.57 0.20
N GLU A 268 12.06 8.94 -0.97
CA GLU A 268 11.28 9.05 -2.21
C GLU A 268 10.56 7.74 -2.56
N LEU A 269 11.23 6.59 -2.42
CA LEU A 269 10.58 5.29 -2.64
C LEU A 269 9.45 5.03 -1.63
N VAL A 270 9.60 5.47 -0.38
CA VAL A 270 8.54 5.37 0.63
C VAL A 270 7.36 6.28 0.26
N ALA A 271 7.61 7.52 -0.16
CA ALA A 271 6.60 8.47 -0.60
C ALA A 271 5.82 7.96 -1.82
N GLU A 272 6.53 7.48 -2.83
CA GLU A 272 5.96 6.95 -4.06
C GLU A 272 5.09 5.72 -3.85
N LEU A 273 5.62 4.70 -3.17
CA LEU A 273 4.85 3.48 -2.89
C LEU A 273 3.71 3.74 -1.91
N GLY A 274 3.89 4.68 -0.98
CA GLY A 274 2.87 5.16 -0.06
C GLY A 274 1.70 5.79 -0.80
N ALA A 275 1.96 6.81 -1.63
CA ALA A 275 0.95 7.50 -2.41
C ALA A 275 0.19 6.55 -3.33
N ALA A 276 0.90 5.66 -4.03
CA ALA A 276 0.30 4.65 -4.88
C ALA A 276 -0.62 3.68 -4.11
N LEU A 277 -0.17 3.20 -2.95
CA LEU A 277 -0.98 2.31 -2.11
C LEU A 277 -2.22 3.01 -1.56
N ILE A 278 -2.06 4.23 -1.05
CA ILE A 278 -3.19 5.03 -0.52
C ILE A 278 -4.20 5.31 -1.63
N GLY A 279 -3.74 5.74 -2.81
CA GLY A 279 -4.62 6.01 -3.96
C GLY A 279 -5.45 4.79 -4.32
N ASN A 280 -4.81 3.62 -4.43
CA ASN A 280 -5.49 2.37 -4.78
C ASN A 280 -6.58 1.99 -3.75
N VAL A 281 -6.27 2.15 -2.46
CA VAL A 281 -7.24 1.92 -1.38
C VAL A 281 -8.39 2.93 -1.42
N LEU A 282 -8.11 4.19 -1.77
CA LEU A 282 -9.11 5.26 -1.89
C LEU A 282 -9.91 5.21 -3.20
N GLY A 283 -9.64 4.24 -4.08
CA GLY A 283 -10.46 4.04 -5.27
C GLY A 283 -9.87 4.63 -6.56
N PHE A 284 -8.63 5.13 -6.58
CA PHE A 284 -8.02 5.68 -7.79
C PHE A 284 -6.56 5.24 -8.01
N SER A 285 -6.04 5.50 -9.20
CA SER A 285 -4.64 5.27 -9.54
C SER A 285 -4.16 6.40 -10.44
N SER A 286 -3.06 7.06 -10.10
CA SER A 286 -2.49 8.09 -10.97
C SER A 286 -1.60 7.50 -12.06
N ARG A 287 -1.21 8.36 -13.00
CA ARG A 287 -0.09 8.14 -13.91
C ARG A 287 1.25 8.18 -13.18
N ILE A 288 2.32 7.75 -13.84
CA ILE A 288 3.68 8.05 -13.39
C ILE A 288 3.94 9.53 -13.65
N LEU A 289 4.52 10.20 -12.66
CA LEU A 289 5.08 11.53 -12.84
C LEU A 289 6.47 11.41 -13.48
N ASP A 290 6.80 12.27 -14.45
CA ASP A 290 8.07 12.25 -15.18
C ASP A 290 9.32 12.35 -14.25
N ASN A 291 9.17 12.96 -13.07
CA ASN A 291 10.22 13.07 -12.05
C ASN A 291 10.55 11.71 -11.37
N ASN A 292 9.64 10.74 -11.37
CA ASN A 292 9.82 9.45 -10.68
C ASN A 292 10.60 8.44 -11.50
N ALA A 293 10.60 8.59 -12.83
CA ALA A 293 11.39 7.75 -13.73
C ALA A 293 12.90 7.87 -13.45
N ALA A 294 13.35 9.03 -12.98
CA ALA A 294 14.76 9.32 -12.69
C ALA A 294 15.34 8.42 -11.58
N TYR A 295 14.52 7.98 -10.61
CA TYR A 295 14.98 7.18 -9.47
C TYR A 295 14.86 5.66 -9.68
N LEU A 296 14.14 5.23 -10.73
CA LEU A 296 13.89 3.80 -11.01
C LEU A 296 15.19 3.00 -11.12
N ASP A 297 16.22 3.55 -11.78
CA ASP A 297 17.51 2.85 -11.97
C ASP A 297 18.23 2.61 -10.64
N GLY A 298 18.18 3.59 -9.73
CA GLY A 298 18.74 3.48 -8.39
C GLY A 298 18.03 2.40 -7.56
N TRP A 299 16.70 2.37 -7.60
CA TRP A 299 15.90 1.38 -6.89
C TRP A 299 16.07 -0.03 -7.44
N ILE A 300 16.04 -0.20 -8.76
CA ILE A 300 16.30 -1.49 -9.41
C ILE A 300 17.68 -2.03 -9.00
N SER A 301 18.71 -1.20 -9.08
CA SER A 301 20.09 -1.58 -8.71
C SER A 301 20.18 -2.01 -7.25
N LYS A 302 19.51 -1.28 -6.34
CA LYS A 302 19.49 -1.61 -4.90
C LYS A 302 18.74 -2.89 -4.61
N LEU A 303 17.57 -3.12 -5.23
CA LEU A 303 16.78 -4.35 -5.07
C LEU A 303 17.52 -5.58 -5.61
N LYS A 304 18.22 -5.46 -6.74
CA LYS A 304 19.06 -6.56 -7.27
C LYS A 304 20.19 -6.95 -6.32
N LYS A 305 20.81 -5.98 -5.65
CA LYS A 305 21.92 -6.22 -4.71
C LYS A 305 21.46 -6.69 -3.34
N GLN A 306 20.33 -6.18 -2.86
CA GLN A 306 19.84 -6.44 -1.50
C GLN A 306 18.30 -6.56 -1.49
N PRO A 307 17.73 -7.72 -1.87
CA PRO A 307 16.27 -7.91 -1.92
C PRO A 307 15.57 -7.57 -0.59
N LYS A 308 16.21 -7.87 0.54
CA LYS A 308 15.69 -7.58 1.89
C LYS A 308 15.46 -6.09 2.16
N PHE A 309 16.07 -5.18 1.37
CA PHE A 309 15.83 -3.75 1.45
C PHE A 309 14.33 -3.42 1.34
N ILE A 310 13.58 -4.17 0.52
CA ILE A 310 12.15 -3.97 0.30
C ILE A 310 11.32 -4.12 1.58
N VAL A 311 11.76 -4.96 2.52
CA VAL A 311 11.06 -5.16 3.80
C VAL A 311 11.06 -3.88 4.63
N SER A 312 12.22 -3.21 4.69
CA SER A 312 12.36 -1.98 5.46
C SER A 312 11.52 -0.86 4.85
N VAL A 313 11.56 -0.70 3.53
CA VAL A 313 10.79 0.31 2.80
C VAL A 313 9.30 0.08 2.97
N LEU A 314 8.82 -1.14 2.70
CA LEU A 314 7.39 -1.44 2.76
C LEU A 314 6.84 -1.42 4.19
N THR A 315 7.69 -1.58 5.21
CA THR A 315 7.30 -1.34 6.61
C THR A 315 6.95 0.12 6.84
N ASP A 316 7.76 1.05 6.32
CA ASP A 316 7.52 2.48 6.46
C ASP A 316 6.37 2.96 5.57
N VAL A 317 6.27 2.44 4.34
CA VAL A 317 5.11 2.64 3.45
C VAL A 317 3.82 2.29 4.19
N ASN A 318 3.78 1.15 4.87
CA ASN A 318 2.58 0.72 5.59
C ASN A 318 2.23 1.65 6.77
N LYS A 319 3.24 2.06 7.56
CA LYS A 319 3.02 2.97 8.69
C LYS A 319 2.50 4.33 8.20
N ALA A 320 3.09 4.86 7.14
CA ALA A 320 2.68 6.13 6.54
C ALA A 320 1.29 6.04 5.92
N ALA A 321 1.03 5.01 5.10
CA ALA A 321 -0.26 4.78 4.47
C ALA A 321 -1.39 4.63 5.50
N LYS A 322 -1.14 3.86 6.57
CA LYS A 322 -2.10 3.72 7.67
C LYS A 322 -2.43 5.09 8.31
N MET A 323 -1.41 5.87 8.63
CA MET A 323 -1.60 7.20 9.22
C MET A 323 -2.40 8.14 8.31
N VAL A 324 -2.10 8.14 7.00
CA VAL A 324 -2.84 8.92 6.01
C VAL A 324 -4.30 8.46 5.92
N LEU A 325 -4.53 7.17 5.73
CA LEU A 325 -5.87 6.60 5.57
C LEU A 325 -6.72 6.77 6.83
N GLU A 326 -6.14 6.68 8.02
CA GLU A 326 -6.86 6.95 9.28
C GLU A 326 -7.38 8.39 9.35
N ILE A 327 -6.63 9.37 8.85
CA ILE A 327 -7.06 10.78 8.88
C ILE A 327 -8.04 11.08 7.74
N VAL A 328 -7.76 10.60 6.54
CA VAL A 328 -8.64 10.79 5.37
C VAL A 328 -10.01 10.14 5.57
N ASN A 329 -10.07 8.98 6.23
CA ASN A 329 -11.33 8.29 6.50
C ASN A 329 -12.06 8.74 7.78
N LYS A 330 -11.52 9.67 8.57
CA LYS A 330 -12.21 10.16 9.77
C LYS A 330 -13.47 10.92 9.40
N GLU A 331 -14.61 10.38 9.80
CA GLU A 331 -15.92 11.03 9.65
C GLU A 331 -16.01 12.31 10.50
N LYS A 332 -16.84 13.26 10.04
CA LYS A 332 -17.06 14.57 10.68
C LYS A 332 -17.49 14.48 12.17
N ALA A 333 -18.16 13.39 12.57
CA ALA A 333 -18.69 13.21 13.93
C ALA A 333 -17.63 12.84 15.00
N GLN A 334 -16.47 12.31 14.62
CA GLN A 334 -15.40 11.94 15.58
C GLN A 334 -14.51 13.12 16.00
N LEU A 335 -14.76 14.32 15.47
CA LEU A 335 -13.97 15.54 15.73
C LEU A 335 -14.59 16.48 16.78
N LEU A 336 -15.76 16.14 17.35
CA LEU A 336 -16.47 16.97 18.34
C LEU A 336 -16.45 16.41 19.77
N MET A 337 -15.66 15.38 20.06
CA MET A 337 -15.39 15.02 21.46
C MET A 337 -14.18 15.83 21.95
N PRO A 338 -14.35 16.75 22.91
CA PRO A 338 -13.22 17.40 23.55
C PRO A 338 -12.41 16.35 24.32
N ALA A 339 -11.09 16.58 24.38
CA ALA A 339 -10.10 15.78 25.09
C ALA A 339 -10.41 15.61 26.58
#